data_AF-A0AA43BTM5-F1
#
_entry.id   AF-A0AA43BTM5-F1
#
_cell.length_a   1.000
_cell.length_b   1.000
_cell.length_c   1.000
_cell.angle_alpha   90.00
_cell.angle_beta   90.00
_cell.angle_gamma   90.00
#
_symmetry.space_group_name_H-M   'P 1'
#
loop_
_entity.id
_entity.type
_entity.pdbx_description
1 polymer ?
#
loop_
_entity_poly.entity_id
_entity_poly.type
_entity_poly.pdbx_seq_one_letter_code
_entity_poly.pdbx_strand_id
1 'polypeptide(L)'
;MTASALNFRVIVCAALGIALVACGNASSEGAAGAGGGAGGTGGGVEPPLVTSGYVASAFGFFYPGGLESEVPGFDLDQRVSSAESPAPNDCAHDDFTGPGGEQGIDYNFLRIIFDEEQKEDGEYVFGGFREGQIVDGVINGAVKNGSMTVLLDVQGIDDPQNDDEVTVQVFGSEDSPMKGTDDEVLPFATLSVHPNPRFHTEAVAGSIVDGVLTAGPFDLIFPINIQIVNDEFVIHDSWLRIELGNDTFQGLIAGFWDVSNIRDIIGKPTTDNGNAANFTIEQFETAMALHADGDYDPNAGLCTSFTTMFTFGGVQAFIAHEGGDLGGGGSGGSGGPISTPTDQCLGAADQAVLEEIGGIGVVGSLAAECPFSSCGGEVTDVLTSGGSEQARNALGDCIAQCISDETGLSRMCTDCYGSIAACSTSFCLQPCAADPGSAECAQCSLENCPSLDDCTGL
;
A
#
# COMPACT_ATOMS: atom_id res chain seq x y z
N MET A 1 -36.01 9.10 -57.68
CA MET A 1 -35.22 7.89 -58.00
C MET A 1 -35.41 6.91 -56.85
N THR A 2 -36.09 5.79 -57.15
CA THR A 2 -36.05 4.45 -56.50
C THR A 2 -35.79 4.39 -54.99
N ALA A 3 -36.72 4.05 -54.09
CA ALA A 3 -37.61 2.87 -53.96
C ALA A 3 -36.92 1.51 -53.73
N SER A 4 -37.46 0.80 -52.74
CA SER A 4 -37.38 -0.65 -52.43
C SER A 4 -36.21 -1.11 -51.54
N ALA A 5 -36.30 -1.98 -50.54
CA ALA A 5 -37.32 -2.83 -49.86
C ALA A 5 -36.72 -4.25 -49.65
N LEU A 6 -37.37 -5.01 -48.76
CA LEU A 6 -37.31 -6.48 -48.54
C LEU A 6 -36.24 -7.00 -47.57
N ASN A 7 -36.64 -7.54 -46.39
CA ASN A 7 -37.14 -8.92 -46.10
C ASN A 7 -35.97 -9.91 -45.95
N PHE A 8 -35.89 -10.87 -45.02
CA PHE A 8 -36.93 -11.75 -44.46
C PHE A 8 -36.26 -12.72 -43.43
N ARG A 9 -36.99 -13.09 -42.35
CA ARG A 9 -37.15 -14.44 -41.72
C ARG A 9 -35.89 -15.19 -41.18
N VAL A 10 -35.90 -16.03 -40.13
CA VAL A 10 -36.95 -16.75 -39.37
C VAL A 10 -36.32 -17.40 -38.10
N ILE A 11 -37.03 -17.25 -36.96
CA ILE A 11 -37.43 -18.25 -35.95
C ILE A 11 -36.68 -19.60 -35.89
N VAL A 12 -36.19 -20.01 -34.70
CA VAL A 12 -36.50 -21.31 -34.04
C VAL A 12 -36.37 -21.18 -32.51
N CYS A 13 -37.49 -21.44 -31.82
CA CYS A 13 -37.57 -21.75 -30.39
C CYS A 13 -37.06 -23.17 -30.10
N ALA A 14 -36.44 -23.41 -28.95
CA ALA A 14 -36.51 -24.72 -28.29
C ALA A 14 -36.33 -24.57 -26.77
N ALA A 15 -37.45 -24.73 -26.06
CA ALA A 15 -37.51 -25.04 -24.65
C ALA A 15 -37.21 -26.53 -24.45
N LEU A 16 -36.52 -26.88 -23.36
CA LEU A 16 -36.57 -28.22 -22.79
C LEU A 16 -36.53 -28.11 -21.26
N GLY A 17 -37.69 -28.30 -20.65
CA GLY A 17 -37.80 -28.77 -19.28
C GLY A 17 -38.08 -30.27 -19.29
N ILE A 18 -37.43 -31.02 -18.41
CA ILE A 18 -37.91 -32.31 -17.92
C ILE A 18 -37.62 -32.36 -16.42
N ALA A 19 -38.70 -32.35 -15.64
CA ALA A 19 -38.73 -32.82 -14.27
C ALA A 19 -38.87 -34.34 -14.25
N LEU A 20 -38.25 -35.01 -13.28
CA LEU A 20 -38.66 -36.34 -12.83
C LEU A 20 -38.57 -36.43 -11.30
N VAL A 21 -39.71 -36.81 -10.75
CA VAL A 21 -40.08 -37.09 -9.36
C VAL A 21 -39.67 -38.52 -8.97
N ALA A 22 -39.34 -38.75 -7.70
CA ALA A 22 -39.76 -39.89 -6.84
C ALA A 22 -38.74 -40.08 -5.69
N CYS A 23 -39.08 -39.85 -4.41
CA CYS A 23 -39.83 -40.69 -3.44
C CYS A 23 -38.88 -41.37 -2.44
N GLY A 24 -39.12 -41.17 -1.14
CA GLY A 24 -38.51 -41.99 -0.09
C GLY A 24 -38.57 -41.43 1.34
N ASN A 25 -39.78 -41.33 1.90
CA ASN A 25 -40.05 -41.14 3.33
C ASN A 25 -39.39 -42.23 4.21
N ALA A 26 -38.99 -41.88 5.44
CA ALA A 26 -39.50 -42.52 6.67
C ALA A 26 -38.99 -41.82 7.95
N SER A 27 -39.95 -41.28 8.68
CA SER A 27 -39.93 -40.90 10.09
C SER A 27 -40.15 -42.11 11.01
N SER A 28 -39.53 -42.13 12.20
CA SER A 28 -40.09 -42.59 13.50
C SER A 28 -38.96 -42.59 14.55
N GLU A 29 -39.02 -41.69 15.54
CA GLU A 29 -39.65 -41.85 16.87
C GLU A 29 -38.78 -42.59 17.90
N GLY A 30 -38.37 -41.83 18.92
CA GLY A 30 -38.57 -42.21 20.32
C GLY A 30 -37.43 -42.91 21.04
N ALA A 31 -36.85 -42.25 22.05
CA ALA A 31 -37.05 -42.67 23.45
C ALA A 31 -36.43 -41.66 24.42
N ALA A 32 -37.23 -41.37 25.46
CA ALA A 32 -36.89 -40.57 26.60
C ALA A 32 -35.77 -41.18 27.46
N GLY A 33 -34.98 -40.30 28.06
CA GLY A 33 -34.07 -40.61 29.16
C GLY A 33 -33.98 -39.42 30.10
N ALA A 34 -34.94 -39.28 31.00
CA ALA A 34 -34.86 -38.36 32.13
C ALA A 34 -33.89 -38.92 33.17
N GLY A 35 -32.92 -38.10 33.60
CA GLY A 35 -32.03 -38.39 34.71
C GLY A 35 -31.28 -37.13 35.11
N GLY A 36 -31.81 -36.39 36.09
CA GLY A 36 -31.24 -35.14 36.57
C GLY A 36 -29.92 -35.32 37.34
N GLY A 37 -29.12 -34.26 37.34
CA GLY A 37 -27.96 -34.07 38.19
C GLY A 37 -27.53 -32.60 38.13
N ALA A 38 -27.74 -31.90 39.24
CA ALA A 38 -27.51 -30.46 39.39
C ALA A 38 -26.01 -30.11 39.51
N GLY A 39 -25.67 -28.88 39.10
CA GLY A 39 -24.59 -28.09 39.71
C GLY A 39 -23.31 -27.95 38.90
N GLY A 40 -23.16 -26.81 38.22
CA GLY A 40 -21.92 -26.41 37.55
C GLY A 40 -22.12 -25.14 36.74
N THR A 41 -22.24 -24.01 37.44
CA THR A 41 -22.33 -22.66 36.87
C THR A 41 -21.00 -22.20 36.27
N GLY A 42 -21.07 -21.53 35.12
CA GLY A 42 -20.21 -20.38 34.82
C GLY A 42 -18.92 -20.72 34.08
N GLY A 43 -19.00 -20.62 32.76
CA GLY A 43 -17.88 -20.71 31.83
C GLY A 43 -18.42 -20.86 30.42
N GLY A 44 -19.39 -20.01 30.06
CA GLY A 44 -19.70 -19.81 28.65
C GLY A 44 -18.43 -19.22 28.06
N VAL A 45 -17.68 -20.04 27.33
CA VAL A 45 -16.78 -19.51 26.32
C VAL A 45 -17.73 -18.85 25.35
N GLU A 46 -17.82 -17.52 25.45
CA GLU A 46 -18.35 -16.69 24.38
C GLU A 46 -17.73 -17.23 23.09
N PRO A 47 -18.52 -17.52 22.04
CA PRO A 47 -17.91 -17.81 20.75
C PRO A 47 -16.91 -16.69 20.47
N PRO A 48 -15.69 -16.99 19.98
CA PRO A 48 -14.76 -15.94 19.66
C PRO A 48 -15.51 -14.95 18.77
N LEU A 49 -15.58 -13.69 19.21
CA LEU A 49 -16.05 -12.58 18.40
C LEU A 49 -15.40 -12.77 17.03
N VAL A 50 -16.19 -12.75 15.96
CA VAL A 50 -15.65 -12.91 14.62
C VAL A 50 -14.82 -11.66 14.34
N THR A 51 -13.53 -11.75 14.60
CA THR A 51 -12.56 -10.72 14.25
C THR A 51 -12.29 -10.83 12.76
N SER A 52 -12.64 -9.80 12.01
CA SER A 52 -12.37 -9.71 10.59
C SER A 52 -11.15 -8.81 10.40
N GLY A 53 -10.00 -9.44 10.19
CA GLY A 53 -8.76 -8.76 9.83
C GLY A 53 -8.64 -8.59 8.32
N TYR A 54 -8.06 -7.48 7.90
CA TYR A 54 -7.79 -7.17 6.49
C TYR A 54 -6.43 -6.52 6.33
N VAL A 55 -5.83 -6.69 5.16
CA VAL A 55 -4.68 -5.92 4.70
C VAL A 55 -5.13 -5.03 3.53
N ALA A 56 -4.68 -3.79 3.54
CA ALA A 56 -4.90 -2.89 2.42
C ALA A 56 -4.28 -3.45 1.14
N SER A 57 -5.03 -3.42 0.05
CA SER A 57 -4.59 -3.75 -1.30
C SER A 57 -4.69 -2.55 -2.25
N ALA A 58 -5.35 -1.47 -1.80
CA ALA A 58 -5.42 -0.20 -2.48
C ALA A 58 -5.55 0.95 -1.47
N PHE A 59 -4.75 2.00 -1.66
CA PHE A 59 -4.85 3.28 -0.98
C PHE A 59 -4.42 4.37 -1.98
N GLY A 60 -5.13 5.48 -2.02
CA GLY A 60 -4.85 6.57 -2.96
C GLY A 60 -5.87 7.67 -2.84
N PHE A 61 -5.62 8.85 -3.39
CA PHE A 61 -6.57 9.97 -3.28
C PHE A 61 -7.92 9.64 -3.92
N PHE A 62 -8.99 10.20 -3.36
CA PHE A 62 -10.30 10.13 -3.98
C PHE A 62 -10.42 11.19 -5.08
N TYR A 63 -10.73 10.77 -6.31
CA TYR A 63 -10.88 11.68 -7.46
C TYR A 63 -12.33 11.72 -7.94
N PRO A 64 -13.13 12.73 -7.55
CA PRO A 64 -14.43 12.95 -8.17
C PRO A 64 -14.25 13.52 -9.60
N GLY A 65 -15.34 13.55 -10.37
CA GLY A 65 -15.34 14.06 -11.76
C GLY A 65 -15.08 15.57 -11.93
N GLY A 66 -14.66 16.28 -10.86
CA GLY A 66 -14.42 17.72 -10.80
C GLY A 66 -15.02 18.36 -9.53
N LEU A 67 -14.77 19.66 -9.33
CA LEU A 67 -15.19 20.41 -8.14
C LEU A 67 -16.72 20.55 -7.96
N GLU A 68 -17.49 20.39 -9.03
CA GLU A 68 -18.96 20.45 -9.00
C GLU A 68 -19.60 19.08 -8.70
N SER A 69 -18.79 18.05 -8.46
CA SER A 69 -19.29 16.69 -8.23
C SER A 69 -19.79 16.52 -6.80
N GLU A 70 -20.75 15.62 -6.63
CA GLU A 70 -21.10 15.12 -5.30
C GLU A 70 -19.95 14.26 -4.75
N VAL A 71 -19.63 14.43 -3.46
CA VAL A 71 -18.50 13.78 -2.79
C VAL A 71 -19.03 12.89 -1.65
N PRO A 72 -18.78 11.57 -1.65
CA PRO A 72 -19.32 10.64 -0.66
C PRO A 72 -18.59 10.69 0.70
N GLY A 73 -18.22 11.89 1.16
CA GLY A 73 -17.35 12.11 2.31
C GLY A 73 -18.06 12.28 3.67
N PHE A 74 -17.41 13.06 4.52
CA PHE A 74 -17.84 13.41 5.87
C PHE A 74 -17.86 14.92 6.07
N ASP A 75 -18.75 15.35 6.96
CA ASP A 75 -18.71 16.66 7.61
C ASP A 75 -17.81 16.51 8.86
N LEU A 76 -16.52 16.81 8.67
CA LEU A 76 -15.45 16.64 9.65
C LEU A 76 -15.48 17.75 10.69
N ASP A 77 -15.87 18.97 10.31
CA ASP A 77 -15.90 20.13 11.19
C ASP A 77 -17.29 20.39 11.85
N GLN A 78 -18.31 19.65 11.41
CA GLN A 78 -19.73 19.72 11.81
C GLN A 78 -20.42 21.03 11.42
N ARG A 79 -20.06 21.60 10.28
CA ARG A 79 -20.59 22.87 9.78
C ARG A 79 -20.86 22.81 8.29
N VAL A 80 -21.52 23.88 7.83
CA VAL A 80 -21.66 24.18 6.41
C VAL A 80 -20.97 25.52 6.19
N SER A 81 -19.74 25.46 5.70
CA SER A 81 -18.84 26.56 5.46
C SER A 81 -19.08 27.20 4.09
N SER A 82 -18.79 28.49 4.03
CA SER A 82 -18.78 29.23 2.76
C SER A 82 -17.66 30.26 2.75
N ALA A 83 -16.93 30.29 1.65
CA ALA A 83 -15.82 31.18 1.42
C ALA A 83 -16.26 32.65 1.40
N GLU A 84 -17.51 32.94 1.04
CA GLU A 84 -18.07 34.29 1.06
C GLU A 84 -18.33 34.82 2.47
N SER A 85 -18.49 33.92 3.45
CA SER A 85 -18.80 34.28 4.84
C SER A 85 -18.17 33.28 5.83
N PRO A 86 -16.82 33.28 5.97
CA PRO A 86 -16.12 32.34 6.84
C PRO A 86 -16.53 32.54 8.31
N ALA A 87 -16.55 31.46 9.09
CA ALA A 87 -16.81 31.53 10.51
C ALA A 87 -15.65 32.23 11.26
N PRO A 88 -15.88 32.71 12.51
CA PRO A 88 -14.78 33.20 13.33
C PRO A 88 -13.77 32.07 13.63
N ASN A 89 -12.48 32.35 13.42
CA ASN A 89 -11.37 31.39 13.56
C ASN A 89 -11.45 30.22 12.57
N ASP A 90 -11.74 30.54 11.32
CA ASP A 90 -11.89 29.58 10.24
C ASP A 90 -11.32 30.19 8.94
N CYS A 91 -10.91 29.34 8.00
CA CYS A 91 -10.44 29.77 6.70
C CYS A 91 -11.57 29.79 5.68
N ALA A 92 -11.43 30.63 4.66
CA ALA A 92 -12.45 30.75 3.63
C ALA A 92 -12.44 29.51 2.73
N HIS A 93 -13.46 28.67 2.83
CA HIS A 93 -13.69 27.50 1.98
C HIS A 93 -15.20 27.27 1.80
N ASP A 94 -15.58 26.60 0.71
CA ASP A 94 -16.94 26.10 0.54
C ASP A 94 -16.95 24.57 0.58
N ASP A 95 -17.94 24.02 1.25
CA ASP A 95 -18.08 22.57 1.40
C ASP A 95 -18.73 21.93 0.18
N PHE A 96 -18.47 20.64 0.03
CA PHE A 96 -19.09 19.81 -0.98
C PHE A 96 -20.46 19.30 -0.51
N THR A 97 -21.23 18.81 -1.47
CA THR A 97 -22.51 18.13 -1.21
C THR A 97 -22.33 16.63 -1.39
N GLY A 98 -22.93 15.84 -0.49
CA GLY A 98 -22.93 14.39 -0.57
C GLY A 98 -23.93 13.85 -1.60
N PRO A 99 -23.78 12.61 -2.09
CA PRO A 99 -24.69 12.01 -3.07
C PRO A 99 -26.14 11.84 -2.58
N GLY A 100 -26.37 11.85 -1.27
CA GLY A 100 -27.70 11.84 -0.65
C GLY A 100 -28.28 13.25 -0.45
N GLY A 101 -27.55 14.30 -0.83
CA GLY A 101 -27.88 15.70 -0.58
C GLY A 101 -27.39 16.22 0.77
N GLU A 102 -26.53 15.46 1.48
CA GLU A 102 -25.86 15.92 2.69
C GLU A 102 -25.07 17.21 2.39
N GLN A 103 -25.10 18.17 3.30
CA GLN A 103 -24.32 19.41 3.19
C GLN A 103 -23.13 19.32 4.16
N GLY A 104 -22.10 20.13 3.91
CA GLY A 104 -20.96 20.20 4.83
C GLY A 104 -19.86 19.19 4.55
N ILE A 105 -19.76 18.61 3.35
CA ILE A 105 -18.74 17.60 3.08
C ILE A 105 -17.38 18.26 2.86
N ASP A 106 -16.41 17.92 3.70
CA ASP A 106 -15.09 18.54 3.72
C ASP A 106 -14.08 17.81 2.81
N TYR A 107 -13.60 18.46 1.74
CA TYR A 107 -12.53 17.91 0.88
C TYR A 107 -11.68 19.00 0.20
N ASN A 108 -11.20 19.97 0.94
CA ASN A 108 -10.60 21.16 0.35
C ASN A 108 -9.25 20.88 -0.33
N PHE A 109 -8.56 19.77 -0.01
CA PHE A 109 -7.38 19.32 -0.77
C PHE A 109 -7.68 19.14 -2.28
N LEU A 110 -8.92 18.79 -2.64
CA LEU A 110 -9.35 18.69 -4.03
C LEU A 110 -9.21 20.01 -4.80
N ARG A 111 -9.39 21.16 -4.13
CA ARG A 111 -9.25 22.48 -4.76
C ARG A 111 -7.82 22.76 -5.18
N ILE A 112 -6.83 22.25 -4.46
CA ILE A 112 -5.43 22.35 -4.86
C ILE A 112 -5.16 21.51 -6.12
N ILE A 113 -5.64 20.27 -6.13
CA ILE A 113 -5.43 19.34 -7.26
C ILE A 113 -6.05 19.90 -8.56
N PHE A 114 -7.18 20.62 -8.43
CA PHE A 114 -7.94 21.20 -9.54
C PHE A 114 -7.85 22.73 -9.62
N ASP A 115 -6.84 23.36 -9.03
CA ASP A 115 -6.69 24.81 -9.01
C ASP A 115 -6.48 25.34 -10.45
N GLU A 116 -7.54 25.94 -11.00
CA GLU A 116 -7.49 26.50 -12.36
C GLU A 116 -6.76 27.84 -12.43
N GLU A 117 -6.68 28.57 -11.32
CA GLU A 117 -6.04 29.88 -11.26
C GLU A 117 -4.52 29.75 -11.24
N GLN A 118 -4.00 28.66 -10.69
CA GLN A 118 -2.58 28.33 -10.65
C GLN A 118 -2.17 27.34 -11.74
N LYS A 119 -2.59 27.58 -12.99
CA LYS A 119 -2.06 26.84 -14.16
C LYS A 119 -0.80 27.52 -14.71
N GLU A 120 0.26 26.76 -14.94
CA GLU A 120 1.46 27.21 -15.64
C GLU A 120 1.62 26.48 -16.97
N ASP A 121 1.86 27.22 -18.05
CA ASP A 121 1.94 26.69 -19.43
C ASP A 121 0.74 25.80 -19.85
N GLY A 122 -0.41 25.98 -19.20
CA GLY A 122 -1.64 25.22 -19.44
C GLY A 122 -1.77 23.92 -18.63
N GLU A 123 -0.81 23.63 -17.75
CA GLU A 123 -0.80 22.49 -16.85
C GLU A 123 -1.10 22.92 -15.41
N TYR A 124 -1.67 22.01 -14.60
CA TYR A 124 -1.91 22.26 -13.19
C TYR A 124 -0.58 22.21 -12.41
N VAL A 125 -0.34 23.19 -11.54
CA VAL A 125 0.85 23.19 -10.66
C VAL A 125 0.90 21.92 -9.80
N PHE A 126 -0.22 21.47 -9.25
CA PHE A 126 -0.30 20.20 -8.51
C PHE A 126 -0.68 19.01 -9.40
N GLY A 127 -0.29 19.07 -10.68
CA GLY A 127 -0.60 18.05 -11.67
C GLY A 127 -0.18 16.64 -11.25
N GLY A 128 0.93 16.50 -10.51
CA GLY A 128 1.40 15.20 -10.02
C GLY A 128 0.43 14.45 -9.08
N PHE A 129 -0.52 15.16 -8.46
CA PHE A 129 -1.56 14.60 -7.59
C PHE A 129 -2.83 14.25 -8.33
N ARG A 130 -2.91 14.40 -9.64
CA ARG A 130 -4.13 14.05 -10.39
C ARG A 130 -4.22 12.54 -10.62
N GLU A 131 -5.43 12.06 -10.86
CA GLU A 131 -5.69 10.64 -11.15
C GLU A 131 -4.73 10.08 -12.21
N GLY A 132 -4.12 8.94 -11.90
CA GLY A 132 -3.17 8.24 -12.79
C GLY A 132 -1.84 8.96 -13.01
N GLN A 133 -1.52 9.98 -12.22
CA GLN A 133 -0.20 10.64 -12.23
C GLN A 133 0.75 9.99 -11.22
N ILE A 134 1.97 10.54 -11.12
CA ILE A 134 3.08 9.92 -10.39
C ILE A 134 2.74 9.62 -8.93
N VAL A 135 2.08 10.54 -8.20
CA VAL A 135 1.80 10.36 -6.78
C VAL A 135 0.81 9.22 -6.56
N ASP A 136 -0.23 9.14 -7.39
CA ASP A 136 -1.25 8.09 -7.33
C ASP A 136 -0.62 6.69 -7.55
N GLY A 137 0.24 6.55 -8.57
CA GLY A 137 0.95 5.31 -8.83
C GLY A 137 1.95 4.91 -7.73
N VAL A 138 2.61 5.90 -7.13
CA VAL A 138 3.58 5.70 -6.05
C VAL A 138 2.90 5.20 -4.76
N ILE A 139 1.79 5.83 -4.35
CA ILE A 139 1.04 5.43 -3.14
C ILE A 139 0.40 4.04 -3.33
N ASN A 140 -0.24 3.81 -4.48
CA ASN A 140 -0.87 2.52 -4.77
C ASN A 140 0.18 1.40 -4.82
N GLY A 141 1.32 1.65 -5.49
CA GLY A 141 2.45 0.73 -5.54
C GLY A 141 3.01 0.41 -4.15
N ALA A 142 3.07 1.41 -3.25
CA ALA A 142 3.58 1.25 -1.89
C ALA A 142 2.72 0.29 -1.03
N VAL A 143 1.40 0.31 -1.19
CA VAL A 143 0.51 -0.66 -0.52
C VAL A 143 0.77 -2.07 -1.01
N LYS A 144 0.97 -2.23 -2.32
CA LYS A 144 1.12 -3.54 -2.95
C LYS A 144 2.49 -4.17 -2.70
N ASN A 145 3.56 -3.38 -2.60
CA ASN A 145 4.93 -3.88 -2.45
C ASN A 145 5.40 -3.96 -0.98
N GLY A 146 4.61 -3.49 -0.01
CA GLY A 146 4.96 -3.51 1.41
C GLY A 146 5.74 -2.29 1.91
N SER A 147 6.03 -1.31 1.04
CA SER A 147 6.59 -0.01 1.45
C SER A 147 5.63 0.80 2.34
N MET A 148 4.34 0.45 2.32
CA MET A 148 3.28 1.01 3.15
C MET A 148 2.22 -0.07 3.45
N THR A 149 2.44 -0.89 4.47
CA THR A 149 1.46 -1.92 4.86
C THR A 149 0.49 -1.39 5.92
N VAL A 150 -0.81 -1.40 5.60
CA VAL A 150 -1.90 -0.97 6.49
C VAL A 150 -2.82 -2.16 6.77
N LEU A 151 -3.06 -2.45 8.05
CA LEU A 151 -3.94 -3.51 8.53
C LEU A 151 -5.19 -2.90 9.16
N LEU A 152 -6.35 -3.48 8.88
CA LEU A 152 -7.64 -3.09 9.46
C LEU A 152 -8.19 -4.28 10.26
N ASP A 153 -8.47 -4.07 11.54
CA ASP A 153 -9.14 -5.03 12.40
C ASP A 153 -10.54 -4.53 12.75
N VAL A 154 -11.54 -5.37 12.50
CA VAL A 154 -12.94 -5.12 12.88
C VAL A 154 -13.39 -6.24 13.79
N GLN A 155 -13.68 -5.88 15.04
CA GLN A 155 -14.06 -6.80 16.10
C GLN A 155 -15.52 -6.62 16.49
N GLY A 156 -16.11 -7.71 16.98
CA GLY A 156 -17.46 -7.66 17.55
C GLY A 156 -18.59 -7.67 16.53
N ILE A 157 -18.34 -8.08 15.27
CA ILE A 157 -19.40 -8.16 14.27
C ILE A 157 -20.37 -9.31 14.61
N ASP A 158 -21.59 -8.94 14.99
CA ASP A 158 -22.73 -9.82 15.23
C ASP A 158 -23.60 -9.97 13.96
N ASP A 159 -23.84 -8.87 13.24
CA ASP A 159 -24.58 -8.87 11.96
C ASP A 159 -23.83 -8.05 10.88
N PRO A 160 -23.26 -8.70 9.85
CA PRO A 160 -22.47 -8.02 8.83
C PRO A 160 -23.29 -7.10 7.90
N GLN A 161 -24.61 -7.03 8.06
CA GLN A 161 -25.45 -6.08 7.36
C GLN A 161 -25.89 -4.93 8.25
N ASN A 162 -26.20 -5.17 9.53
CA ASN A 162 -26.70 -4.14 10.42
C ASN A 162 -26.25 -4.40 11.87
N ASP A 163 -25.19 -3.73 12.28
CA ASP A 163 -24.57 -3.86 13.58
C ASP A 163 -24.48 -2.50 14.27
N ASP A 164 -25.00 -2.38 15.49
CA ASP A 164 -25.02 -1.12 16.22
C ASP A 164 -23.72 -0.82 16.97
N GLU A 165 -22.88 -1.82 17.21
CA GLU A 165 -21.63 -1.65 17.94
C GLU A 165 -20.55 -2.61 17.44
N VAL A 166 -19.58 -2.07 16.70
CA VAL A 166 -18.34 -2.78 16.39
C VAL A 166 -17.14 -1.98 16.88
N THR A 167 -16.01 -2.65 17.09
CA THR A 167 -14.75 -1.99 17.41
C THR A 167 -13.82 -2.05 16.20
N VAL A 168 -13.27 -0.90 15.82
CA VAL A 168 -12.36 -0.77 14.68
C VAL A 168 -11.00 -0.28 15.17
N GLN A 169 -9.94 -0.90 14.65
CA GLN A 169 -8.58 -0.46 14.87
C GLN A 169 -7.76 -0.61 13.58
N VAL A 170 -6.89 0.37 13.31
CA VAL A 170 -5.99 0.34 12.16
C VAL A 170 -4.55 0.28 12.66
N PHE A 171 -3.71 -0.48 11.96
CA PHE A 171 -2.31 -0.69 12.31
C PHE A 171 -1.42 -0.48 11.09
N GLY A 172 -0.26 0.12 11.27
CA GLY A 172 0.88 -0.12 10.38
C GLY A 172 1.42 -1.53 10.55
N SER A 173 2.21 -2.00 9.58
CA SER A 173 2.97 -3.24 9.66
C SER A 173 4.33 -3.08 8.98
N GLU A 174 5.33 -3.82 9.45
CA GLU A 174 6.63 -3.98 8.75
C GLU A 174 6.60 -5.17 7.79
N ASP A 175 5.55 -6.00 7.81
CA ASP A 175 5.41 -7.15 6.93
C ASP A 175 4.96 -6.70 5.53
N SER A 176 5.53 -7.31 4.49
CA SER A 176 5.10 -7.08 3.11
C SER A 176 3.99 -8.04 2.71
N PRO A 177 2.86 -7.57 2.16
CA PRO A 177 1.82 -8.45 1.66
C PRO A 177 2.35 -9.29 0.48
N MET A 178 2.03 -10.58 0.47
CA MET A 178 2.36 -11.44 -0.66
C MET A 178 1.53 -11.07 -1.89
N LYS A 179 2.16 -11.05 -3.06
CA LYS A 179 1.47 -10.82 -4.34
C LYS A 179 1.30 -12.08 -5.17
N GLY A 180 0.23 -12.12 -5.94
CA GLY A 180 -0.01 -13.11 -6.98
C GLY A 180 0.81 -12.85 -8.24
N THR A 181 0.69 -13.74 -9.23
CA THR A 181 1.31 -13.55 -10.56
C THR A 181 0.66 -12.44 -11.38
N ASP A 182 -0.46 -11.92 -10.91
CA ASP A 182 -1.23 -10.81 -11.44
C ASP A 182 -0.92 -9.46 -10.76
N ASP A 183 0.09 -9.43 -9.88
CA ASP A 183 0.50 -8.23 -9.12
C ASP A 183 -0.57 -7.73 -8.11
N GLU A 184 -1.54 -8.58 -7.77
CA GLU A 184 -2.55 -8.32 -6.74
C GLU A 184 -2.15 -8.93 -5.40
N VAL A 185 -2.52 -8.24 -4.31
CA VAL A 185 -2.28 -8.73 -2.94
C VAL A 185 -3.11 -9.98 -2.68
N LEU A 186 -2.45 -11.04 -2.18
CA LEU A 186 -3.09 -12.31 -1.87
C LEU A 186 -3.86 -12.24 -0.54
N PRO A 187 -5.09 -12.78 -0.49
CA PRO A 187 -5.85 -12.87 0.75
C PRO A 187 -5.29 -13.96 1.67
N PHE A 188 -5.72 -13.91 2.93
CA PHE A 188 -5.46 -14.90 3.98
C PHE A 188 -3.98 -15.01 4.40
N ALA A 189 -3.17 -14.00 4.10
CA ALA A 189 -1.84 -13.86 4.68
C ALA A 189 -1.95 -13.60 6.19
N THR A 190 -0.97 -14.08 6.96
CA THR A 190 -0.80 -13.67 8.35
C THR A 190 0.21 -12.54 8.40
N LEU A 191 -0.18 -11.40 8.95
CA LEU A 191 0.62 -10.18 9.04
C LEU A 191 0.62 -9.69 10.48
N SER A 192 1.76 -9.22 10.94
CA SER A 192 1.99 -8.77 12.30
C SER A 192 1.76 -7.28 12.39
N VAL A 193 1.16 -6.82 13.49
CA VAL A 193 1.09 -5.38 13.78
C VAL A 193 2.49 -4.81 14.00
N HIS A 194 2.70 -3.55 13.65
CA HIS A 194 3.99 -2.89 13.83
C HIS A 194 4.44 -2.92 15.32
N PRO A 195 5.72 -3.17 15.63
CA PRO A 195 6.17 -3.26 17.03
C PRO A 195 6.06 -1.93 17.79
N ASN A 196 6.25 -0.80 17.10
CA ASN A 196 6.03 0.54 17.65
C ASN A 196 4.53 0.89 17.74
N PRO A 197 3.96 1.09 18.94
CA PRO A 197 2.54 1.40 19.12
C PRO A 197 2.12 2.77 18.58
N ARG A 198 3.05 3.64 18.18
CA ARG A 198 2.75 4.90 17.49
C ARG A 198 1.98 4.70 16.19
N PHE A 199 2.15 3.56 15.53
CA PHE A 199 1.48 3.24 14.27
C PHE A 199 0.19 2.44 14.48
N HIS A 200 -0.34 2.43 15.70
CA HIS A 200 -1.60 1.79 16.04
C HIS A 200 -2.59 2.89 16.39
N THR A 201 -3.75 2.90 15.76
CA THR A 201 -4.82 3.79 16.19
C THR A 201 -5.31 3.39 17.58
N GLU A 202 -5.99 4.30 18.26
CA GLU A 202 -6.88 3.86 19.34
C GLU A 202 -7.98 2.95 18.76
N ALA A 203 -8.49 2.03 19.59
CA ALA A 203 -9.65 1.25 19.23
C ALA A 203 -10.90 2.15 19.35
N VAL A 204 -11.62 2.32 18.25
CA VAL A 204 -12.79 3.21 18.17
C VAL A 204 -14.07 2.43 17.94
N ALA A 205 -15.18 2.97 18.45
CA ALA A 205 -16.50 2.42 18.14
C ALA A 205 -16.89 2.76 16.70
N GLY A 206 -17.57 1.81 16.06
CA GLY A 206 -18.19 1.96 14.75
C GLY A 206 -19.55 1.30 14.71
N SER A 207 -20.22 1.42 13.57
CA SER A 207 -21.49 0.74 13.30
C SER A 207 -21.57 0.32 11.84
N ILE A 208 -22.33 -0.74 11.57
CA ILE A 208 -22.61 -1.25 10.24
C ILE A 208 -24.08 -0.95 9.93
N VAL A 209 -24.36 -0.26 8.84
CA VAL A 209 -25.73 -0.03 8.36
C VAL A 209 -25.80 -0.41 6.89
N ASP A 210 -26.71 -1.31 6.54
CA ASP A 210 -26.86 -1.88 5.20
C ASP A 210 -25.53 -2.35 4.56
N GLY A 211 -24.66 -2.97 5.37
CA GLY A 211 -23.34 -3.49 4.95
C GLY A 211 -22.22 -2.45 4.87
N VAL A 212 -22.50 -1.19 5.23
CA VAL A 212 -21.53 -0.09 5.27
C VAL A 212 -21.06 0.13 6.70
N LEU A 213 -19.79 -0.17 6.97
CA LEU A 213 -19.12 0.16 8.23
C LEU A 213 -18.70 1.64 8.23
N THR A 214 -19.10 2.37 9.26
CA THR A 214 -18.60 3.72 9.57
C THR A 214 -17.97 3.73 10.96
N ALA A 215 -16.76 4.28 11.08
CA ALA A 215 -16.04 4.42 12.35
C ALA A 215 -15.15 5.67 12.36
N GLY A 216 -14.96 6.25 13.54
CA GLY A 216 -14.21 7.50 13.73
C GLY A 216 -14.66 8.28 14.97
N PRO A 217 -13.94 9.34 15.36
CA PRO A 217 -12.66 9.80 14.79
C PRO A 217 -11.45 9.02 15.34
N PHE A 218 -10.36 8.93 14.57
CA PHE A 218 -9.05 8.42 15.02
C PHE A 218 -7.88 9.02 14.23
N ASP A 219 -6.67 8.94 14.78
CA ASP A 219 -5.47 9.40 14.10
C ASP A 219 -4.77 8.24 13.38
N LEU A 220 -4.58 8.37 12.08
CA LEU A 220 -3.81 7.45 11.26
C LEU A 220 -2.37 7.91 11.14
N ILE A 221 -1.46 7.03 11.55
CA ILE A 221 -0.03 7.21 11.36
C ILE A 221 0.50 5.92 10.78
N PHE A 222 1.09 5.96 9.59
CA PHE A 222 1.81 4.83 9.03
C PHE A 222 3.15 5.29 8.46
N PRO A 223 4.20 4.45 8.61
CA PRO A 223 5.48 4.74 8.01
C PRO A 223 5.37 4.62 6.50
N ILE A 224 5.98 5.55 5.78
CA ILE A 224 6.16 5.46 4.35
C ILE A 224 7.65 5.36 4.04
N ASN A 225 8.04 4.28 3.37
CA ASN A 225 9.38 4.10 2.85
C ASN A 225 9.31 3.94 1.33
N ILE A 226 9.14 5.06 0.63
CA ILE A 226 8.87 5.08 -0.81
C ILE A 226 9.97 5.86 -1.53
N GLN A 227 10.84 5.12 -2.23
CA GLN A 227 11.99 5.65 -2.97
C GLN A 227 12.94 6.47 -2.08
N ILE A 228 12.87 7.81 -2.17
CA ILE A 228 13.72 8.75 -1.42
C ILE A 228 13.00 9.38 -0.23
N VAL A 229 11.74 9.00 0.03
CA VAL A 229 10.96 9.44 1.19
C VAL A 229 10.98 8.36 2.25
N ASN A 230 11.52 8.70 3.42
CA ASN A 230 11.37 7.94 4.64
C ASN A 230 10.80 8.88 5.70
N ASP A 231 9.48 8.86 5.83
CA ASP A 231 8.73 9.75 6.70
C ASP A 231 7.48 9.04 7.22
N GLU A 232 6.65 9.75 7.99
CA GLU A 232 5.38 9.25 8.48
C GLU A 232 4.24 9.98 7.77
N PHE A 233 3.31 9.23 7.20
CA PHE A 233 2.07 9.81 6.70
C PHE A 233 1.09 9.94 7.86
N VAL A 234 0.64 11.17 8.13
CA VAL A 234 -0.21 11.47 9.28
C VAL A 234 -1.53 12.08 8.80
N ILE A 235 -2.64 11.42 9.14
CA ILE A 235 -4.00 11.97 8.96
C ILE A 235 -4.68 11.94 10.33
N HIS A 236 -5.00 13.10 10.89
CA HIS A 236 -5.67 13.17 12.20
C HIS A 236 -7.18 13.39 12.07
N ASP A 237 -7.91 13.09 13.14
CA ASP A 237 -9.38 13.18 13.22
C ASP A 237 -10.09 12.47 12.05
N SER A 238 -9.56 11.30 11.68
CA SER A 238 -10.00 10.54 10.52
C SER A 238 -11.28 9.75 10.77
N TRP A 239 -12.11 9.67 9.74
CA TRP A 239 -13.29 8.84 9.67
C TRP A 239 -13.18 7.89 8.48
N LEU A 240 -13.59 6.64 8.66
CA LEU A 240 -13.69 5.65 7.58
C LEU A 240 -15.15 5.33 7.28
N ARG A 241 -15.44 5.11 5.99
CA ARG A 241 -16.69 4.55 5.49
C ARG A 241 -16.33 3.46 4.47
N ILE A 242 -16.59 2.21 4.80
CA ILE A 242 -16.25 1.07 3.95
C ILE A 242 -17.40 0.08 3.82
N GLU A 243 -17.57 -0.48 2.63
CA GLU A 243 -18.43 -1.61 2.37
C GLU A 243 -17.67 -2.91 2.64
N LEU A 244 -18.21 -3.76 3.51
CA LEU A 244 -17.65 -5.07 3.79
C LEU A 244 -18.20 -6.08 2.77
N GLY A 245 -17.30 -6.62 1.93
CA GLY A 245 -17.60 -7.68 0.98
C GLY A 245 -17.28 -9.08 1.53
N ASN A 246 -17.36 -10.07 0.63
CA ASN A 246 -16.85 -11.41 0.94
C ASN A 246 -15.33 -11.39 0.84
N ASP A 247 -14.65 -11.42 1.98
CA ASP A 247 -13.19 -11.43 2.11
C ASP A 247 -12.49 -10.17 1.57
N THR A 248 -13.23 -9.10 1.31
CA THR A 248 -12.71 -7.81 0.81
C THR A 248 -13.40 -6.64 1.49
N PHE A 249 -12.81 -5.45 1.42
CA PHE A 249 -13.53 -4.21 1.69
C PHE A 249 -13.16 -3.15 0.67
N GLN A 250 -14.06 -2.17 0.48
CA GLN A 250 -13.80 -1.00 -0.33
C GLN A 250 -14.54 0.21 0.22
N GLY A 251 -13.92 1.39 0.16
CA GLY A 251 -14.55 2.63 0.54
C GLY A 251 -13.55 3.77 0.60
N LEU A 252 -13.65 4.58 1.65
CA LEU A 252 -12.80 5.75 1.83
C LEU A 252 -12.45 6.02 3.29
N ILE A 253 -11.39 6.79 3.45
CA ILE A 253 -10.98 7.46 4.67
C ILE A 253 -10.98 8.96 4.37
N ALA A 254 -11.54 9.77 5.26
CA ALA A 254 -11.44 11.22 5.23
C ALA A 254 -10.87 11.72 6.55
N GLY A 255 -10.07 12.78 6.53
CA GLY A 255 -9.50 13.38 7.72
C GLY A 255 -8.67 14.61 7.39
N PHE A 256 -7.91 15.10 8.36
CA PHE A 256 -7.07 16.28 8.21
C PHE A 256 -5.61 15.89 7.98
N TRP A 257 -5.01 16.45 6.93
CA TRP A 257 -3.60 16.25 6.59
C TRP A 257 -2.83 17.55 6.79
N ASP A 258 -1.87 17.54 7.72
CA ASP A 258 -1.11 18.73 8.07
C ASP A 258 -0.30 19.31 6.91
N VAL A 259 -0.37 20.63 6.73
CA VAL A 259 0.49 21.38 5.79
C VAL A 259 1.96 21.08 6.03
N SER A 260 2.36 20.93 7.29
CA SER A 260 3.74 20.61 7.65
C SER A 260 4.14 19.19 7.24
N ASN A 261 3.26 18.21 7.39
CA ASN A 261 3.50 16.82 6.98
C ASN A 261 3.53 16.70 5.45
N ILE A 262 2.57 17.33 4.76
CA ILE A 262 2.59 17.51 3.30
C ILE A 262 3.94 18.11 2.88
N ARG A 263 4.35 19.22 3.49
CA ARG A 263 5.63 19.87 3.17
C ARG A 263 6.84 18.94 3.37
N ASP A 264 6.84 18.14 4.43
CA ASP A 264 7.96 17.25 4.74
C ASP A 264 8.06 16.09 3.75
N ILE A 265 6.92 15.52 3.35
CA ILE A 265 6.84 14.38 2.41
C ILE A 265 7.12 14.82 0.95
N ILE A 266 6.52 15.93 0.52
CA ILE A 266 6.46 16.34 -0.91
C ILE A 266 6.97 17.77 -1.17
N GLY A 267 7.02 18.62 -0.14
CA GLY A 267 7.35 20.05 -0.30
C GLY A 267 8.82 20.45 -0.10
N LYS A 268 9.72 19.62 0.43
CA LYS A 268 11.15 20.03 0.62
C LYS A 268 11.91 20.01 -0.72
N PRO A 269 12.32 21.16 -1.30
CA PRO A 269 13.00 21.21 -2.60
C PRO A 269 14.45 20.68 -2.60
N THR A 270 14.95 20.19 -1.46
CA THR A 270 16.22 19.44 -1.39
C THR A 270 16.05 17.96 -1.66
N THR A 271 14.82 17.45 -1.73
CA THR A 271 14.49 16.14 -2.27
C THR A 271 13.94 16.34 -3.68
N ASP A 272 14.29 15.45 -4.62
CA ASP A 272 13.86 15.52 -6.03
C ASP A 272 12.32 15.43 -6.23
N ASN A 273 11.55 15.27 -5.14
CA ASN A 273 10.10 15.03 -5.14
C ASN A 273 9.25 16.25 -5.51
N GLY A 274 9.59 17.46 -5.05
CA GLY A 274 8.84 18.66 -5.44
C GLY A 274 8.93 18.91 -6.96
N ASN A 275 10.12 18.66 -7.52
CA ASN A 275 10.33 18.69 -8.97
C ASN A 275 9.57 17.57 -9.70
N ALA A 276 9.50 16.36 -9.11
CA ALA A 276 8.75 15.23 -9.67
C ALA A 276 7.23 15.43 -9.62
N ALA A 277 6.72 16.15 -8.62
CA ALA A 277 5.32 16.50 -8.46
C ALA A 277 4.91 17.78 -9.23
N ASN A 278 5.85 18.40 -9.96
CA ASN A 278 5.68 19.53 -10.86
C ASN A 278 5.35 20.88 -10.19
N PHE A 279 5.82 21.13 -8.95
CA PHE A 279 5.65 22.42 -8.28
C PHE A 279 6.92 22.90 -7.56
N THR A 280 7.05 24.21 -7.42
CA THR A 280 8.09 24.88 -6.63
C THR A 280 7.63 25.08 -5.18
N ILE A 281 8.57 25.26 -4.25
CA ILE A 281 8.23 25.54 -2.86
C ILE A 281 7.43 26.84 -2.68
N GLU A 282 7.61 27.84 -3.55
CA GLU A 282 6.83 29.08 -3.48
C GLU A 282 5.38 28.85 -3.90
N GLN A 283 5.17 28.08 -4.97
CA GLN A 283 3.83 27.65 -5.39
C GLN A 283 3.15 26.78 -4.33
N PHE A 284 3.93 25.90 -3.68
CA PHE A 284 3.47 25.11 -2.55
C PHE A 284 2.94 26.01 -1.43
N GLU A 285 3.79 26.87 -0.87
CA GLU A 285 3.43 27.74 0.25
C GLU A 285 2.25 28.67 -0.10
N THR A 286 2.17 29.14 -1.36
CA THR A 286 1.06 29.95 -1.86
C THR A 286 -0.25 29.16 -1.86
N ALA A 287 -0.25 27.94 -2.41
CA ALA A 287 -1.43 27.08 -2.44
C ALA A 287 -1.87 26.67 -1.03
N MET A 288 -0.93 26.34 -0.14
CA MET A 288 -1.24 26.01 1.25
C MET A 288 -1.91 27.19 1.96
N ALA A 289 -1.37 28.41 1.81
CA ALA A 289 -1.93 29.60 2.42
C ALA A 289 -3.31 30.01 1.85
N LEU A 290 -3.59 29.66 0.60
CA LEU A 290 -4.85 29.95 -0.07
C LEU A 290 -5.95 28.95 0.29
N HIS A 291 -5.61 27.66 0.36
CA HIS A 291 -6.60 26.59 0.36
C HIS A 291 -6.63 25.77 1.65
N ALA A 292 -5.73 25.94 2.61
CA ALA A 292 -5.85 25.20 3.88
C ALA A 292 -7.16 25.61 4.58
N ASP A 293 -7.86 24.63 5.13
CA ASP A 293 -9.21 24.78 5.71
C ASP A 293 -9.33 24.24 7.13
N GLY A 294 -8.41 23.38 7.58
CA GLY A 294 -8.38 22.84 8.93
C GLY A 294 -7.39 23.50 9.87
N ASP A 295 -7.63 23.40 11.17
CA ASP A 295 -6.73 23.84 12.25
C ASP A 295 -6.27 25.30 12.12
N TYR A 296 -7.22 26.21 12.25
CA TYR A 296 -6.96 27.65 12.23
C TYR A 296 -6.02 28.08 13.37
N ASP A 297 -4.84 28.61 13.02
CA ASP A 297 -3.95 29.29 13.96
C ASP A 297 -4.33 30.77 14.07
N PRO A 298 -4.87 31.23 15.22
CA PRO A 298 -5.26 32.62 15.40
C PRO A 298 -4.07 33.60 15.45
N ASN A 299 -2.84 33.11 15.63
CA ASN A 299 -1.64 33.96 15.63
C ASN A 299 -1.16 34.22 14.20
N ALA A 300 -1.15 33.19 13.36
CA ALA A 300 -0.79 33.30 11.94
C ALA A 300 -1.94 33.84 11.09
N GLY A 301 -3.20 33.61 11.50
CA GLY A 301 -4.39 33.90 10.72
C GLY A 301 -4.55 32.96 9.53
N LEU A 302 -4.03 31.74 9.63
CA LEU A 302 -3.99 30.73 8.58
C LEU A 302 -4.38 29.36 9.14
N CYS A 303 -4.96 28.52 8.29
CA CYS A 303 -5.20 27.11 8.57
C CYS A 303 -3.92 26.31 8.33
N THR A 304 -3.77 25.23 9.08
CA THR A 304 -2.54 24.45 9.15
C THR A 304 -2.70 23.00 8.72
N SER A 305 -3.91 22.58 8.35
CA SER A 305 -4.21 21.28 7.77
C SER A 305 -5.22 21.37 6.63
N PHE A 306 -5.34 20.28 5.87
CA PHE A 306 -6.26 20.11 4.76
C PHE A 306 -7.24 18.99 5.02
N THR A 307 -8.52 19.24 4.79
CA THR A 307 -9.50 18.16 4.70
C THR A 307 -9.24 17.37 3.40
N THR A 308 -8.97 16.07 3.57
CA THR A 308 -8.47 15.18 2.52
C THR A 308 -9.22 13.86 2.54
N MET A 309 -9.39 13.24 1.37
CA MET A 309 -10.01 11.92 1.22
C MET A 309 -9.15 10.96 0.42
N PHE A 310 -9.11 9.72 0.90
CA PHE A 310 -8.43 8.61 0.28
C PHE A 310 -9.42 7.48 -0.01
N THR A 311 -9.34 6.90 -1.19
CA THR A 311 -9.86 5.56 -1.43
C THR A 311 -9.12 4.55 -0.55
N PHE A 312 -9.84 3.59 -0.02
CA PHE A 312 -9.29 2.55 0.85
C PHE A 312 -9.94 1.21 0.53
N GLY A 313 -9.12 0.24 0.15
CA GLY A 313 -9.58 -1.11 -0.18
C GLY A 313 -8.60 -2.16 0.27
N GLY A 314 -9.10 -3.37 0.50
CA GLY A 314 -8.28 -4.44 1.04
C GLY A 314 -8.90 -5.82 0.90
N VAL A 315 -8.09 -6.82 1.23
CA VAL A 315 -8.44 -8.24 1.22
C VAL A 315 -8.26 -8.82 2.62
N GLN A 316 -8.98 -9.89 2.93
CA GLN A 316 -8.95 -10.50 4.25
C GLN A 316 -7.55 -11.01 4.59
N ALA A 317 -7.16 -10.85 5.86
CA ALA A 317 -5.88 -11.29 6.41
C ALA A 317 -6.05 -11.75 7.87
N PHE A 318 -5.05 -12.43 8.40
CA PHE A 318 -4.96 -12.74 9.83
C PHE A 318 -3.99 -11.77 10.48
N ILE A 319 -4.45 -11.01 11.47
CA ILE A 319 -3.62 -10.03 12.17
C ILE A 319 -3.01 -10.69 13.41
N ALA A 320 -1.69 -10.71 13.47
CA ALA A 320 -0.92 -11.22 14.60
C ALA A 320 -0.51 -10.06 15.52
N HIS A 321 -0.92 -10.14 16.79
CA HIS A 321 -0.52 -9.19 17.82
C HIS A 321 0.62 -9.81 18.65
N GLU A 322 1.77 -9.14 18.77
CA GLU A 322 2.80 -9.57 19.71
C GLU A 322 2.24 -9.51 21.15
N GLY A 323 2.08 -10.67 21.78
CA GLY A 323 1.45 -10.83 23.09
C GLY A 323 0.21 -11.74 23.10
N GLY A 324 -0.29 -12.17 21.93
CA GLY A 324 -1.27 -13.24 21.84
C GLY A 324 -0.65 -14.59 22.21
N ASP A 325 -1.21 -15.25 23.21
CA ASP A 325 -0.84 -16.57 23.72
C ASP A 325 -0.98 -17.65 22.63
N LEU A 326 -0.04 -17.69 21.69
CA LEU A 326 0.12 -18.79 20.75
C LEU A 326 0.75 -19.95 21.54
N GLY A 327 -0.12 -20.93 21.82
CA GLY A 327 0.16 -22.11 22.64
C GLY A 327 1.57 -22.67 22.47
N GLY A 328 2.26 -22.77 23.60
CA GLY A 328 3.64 -23.19 23.69
C GLY A 328 3.98 -24.50 22.96
N GLY A 329 4.92 -24.39 22.04
CA GLY A 329 5.77 -25.49 21.55
C GLY A 329 7.22 -25.01 21.60
N GLY A 330 7.97 -25.45 22.60
CA GLY A 330 9.23 -24.83 23.00
C GLY A 330 10.45 -25.10 22.11
N SER A 331 11.45 -24.24 22.25
CA SER A 331 12.84 -24.59 22.56
C SER A 331 13.65 -23.30 22.70
N GLY A 332 14.30 -23.11 23.83
CA GLY A 332 15.05 -21.90 24.14
C GLY A 332 16.27 -21.67 23.24
N GLY A 333 16.48 -20.41 22.89
CA GLY A 333 17.72 -19.86 22.36
C GLY A 333 17.83 -18.41 22.85
N SER A 334 18.86 -18.12 23.64
CA SER A 334 19.13 -16.83 24.27
C SER A 334 19.33 -15.71 23.25
N GLY A 335 18.74 -14.55 23.54
CA GLY A 335 18.81 -13.34 22.72
C GLY A 335 20.24 -12.89 22.36
N GLY A 336 20.42 -12.59 21.08
CA GLY A 336 21.50 -11.82 20.48
C GLY A 336 20.90 -10.64 19.68
N PRO A 337 21.72 -9.66 19.28
CA PRO A 337 21.25 -8.41 18.70
C PRO A 337 20.55 -8.62 17.35
N ILE A 338 19.57 -7.75 17.07
CA ILE A 338 18.78 -7.65 15.84
C ILE A 338 19.74 -7.55 14.63
N SER A 339 19.47 -8.35 13.62
CA SER A 339 20.32 -8.55 12.46
C SER A 339 19.65 -7.88 11.23
N THR A 340 20.44 -7.22 10.37
CA THR A 340 19.98 -6.37 9.25
C THR A 340 19.59 -7.20 8.00
N PRO A 341 18.88 -6.62 7.01
CA PRO A 341 18.25 -7.35 5.88
C PRO A 341 19.14 -8.29 5.06
N THR A 342 20.46 -8.19 5.18
CA THR A 342 21.40 -9.08 4.48
C THR A 342 21.49 -10.51 5.04
N ASP A 343 20.98 -10.77 6.25
CA ASP A 343 21.09 -12.08 6.89
C ASP A 343 20.22 -13.17 6.25
N GLN A 344 19.33 -12.82 5.32
CA GLN A 344 18.39 -13.78 4.72
C GLN A 344 18.96 -14.55 3.51
N CYS A 345 20.03 -14.05 2.88
CA CYS A 345 20.76 -14.75 1.81
C CYS A 345 21.98 -15.54 2.29
N LEU A 346 22.27 -15.47 3.59
CA LEU A 346 23.51 -15.96 4.17
C LEU A 346 23.23 -17.17 5.06
N GLY A 347 23.75 -18.33 4.67
CA GLY A 347 23.86 -19.43 5.62
C GLY A 347 24.89 -19.10 6.71
N ALA A 348 24.86 -19.83 7.83
CA ALA A 348 25.88 -19.68 8.89
C ALA A 348 27.33 -19.83 8.38
N ALA A 349 27.54 -20.51 7.24
CA ALA A 349 28.84 -20.61 6.57
C ALA A 349 29.22 -19.32 5.82
N ASP A 350 28.26 -18.68 5.13
CA ASP A 350 28.49 -17.45 4.36
C ASP A 350 28.70 -16.25 5.29
N GLN A 351 28.01 -16.23 6.44
CA GLN A 351 28.17 -15.19 7.45
C GLN A 351 29.58 -15.20 8.07
N ALA A 352 30.13 -16.38 8.36
CA ALA A 352 31.51 -16.52 8.86
C ALA A 352 32.55 -16.06 7.82
N VAL A 353 32.29 -16.30 6.54
CA VAL A 353 33.15 -15.84 5.44
C VAL A 353 33.10 -14.32 5.30
N LEU A 354 31.92 -13.70 5.39
CA LEU A 354 31.76 -12.24 5.31
C LEU A 354 32.46 -11.50 6.45
N GLU A 355 32.44 -12.04 7.66
CA GLU A 355 33.18 -11.48 8.80
C GLU A 355 34.70 -11.53 8.59
N GLU A 356 35.20 -12.52 7.84
CA GLU A 356 36.62 -12.67 7.51
C GLU A 356 37.08 -11.74 6.36
N ILE A 357 36.25 -11.56 5.34
CA ILE A 357 36.60 -10.77 4.14
C ILE A 357 36.23 -9.27 4.24
N GLY A 358 35.59 -8.84 5.33
CA GLY A 358 35.27 -7.42 5.56
C GLY A 358 33.89 -6.98 5.07
N GLY A 359 32.95 -7.90 4.90
CA GLY A 359 31.54 -7.64 4.61
C GLY A 359 31.18 -7.44 3.14
N ILE A 360 29.93 -7.07 2.90
CA ILE A 360 29.27 -7.06 1.58
C ILE A 360 29.88 -6.04 0.60
N GLY A 361 30.51 -4.98 1.11
CA GLY A 361 31.21 -4.00 0.27
C GLY A 361 32.28 -4.62 -0.62
N VAL A 362 32.90 -5.73 -0.18
CA VAL A 362 33.90 -6.48 -0.96
C VAL A 362 33.23 -7.29 -2.08
N VAL A 363 32.04 -7.83 -1.83
CA VAL A 363 31.25 -8.56 -2.83
C VAL A 363 30.83 -7.63 -3.97
N GLY A 364 30.41 -6.40 -3.64
CA GLY A 364 30.08 -5.36 -4.61
C GLY A 364 31.28 -4.93 -5.47
N SER A 365 32.47 -4.77 -4.88
CA SER A 365 33.68 -4.47 -5.66
C SER A 365 34.07 -5.62 -6.59
N LEU A 366 33.93 -6.87 -6.15
CA LEU A 366 34.23 -8.04 -6.99
C LEU A 366 33.22 -8.19 -8.13
N ALA A 367 31.94 -7.89 -7.90
CA ALA A 367 30.93 -7.87 -8.95
C ALA A 367 31.24 -6.85 -10.07
N ALA A 368 31.94 -5.76 -9.75
CA ALA A 368 32.42 -4.78 -10.73
C ALA A 368 33.73 -5.22 -11.44
N GLU A 369 34.56 -6.05 -10.81
CA GLU A 369 35.86 -6.49 -11.34
C GLU A 369 35.77 -7.78 -12.18
N CYS A 370 34.98 -8.76 -11.74
CA CYS A 370 34.77 -10.07 -12.38
C CYS A 370 34.39 -10.02 -13.87
N PRO A 371 33.55 -9.07 -14.34
CA PRO A 371 33.24 -8.92 -15.77
C PRO A 371 34.50 -8.74 -16.65
N PHE A 372 35.50 -8.04 -16.13
CA PHE A 372 36.70 -7.67 -16.89
C PHE A 372 37.89 -8.61 -16.64
N SER A 373 37.96 -9.22 -15.46
CA SER A 373 39.06 -10.13 -15.08
C SER A 373 38.84 -11.56 -15.56
N SER A 374 37.61 -12.05 -15.50
CA SER A 374 37.30 -13.49 -15.63
C SER A 374 36.23 -13.80 -16.69
N CYS A 375 35.34 -12.86 -17.01
CA CYS A 375 34.17 -13.07 -17.88
C CYS A 375 34.22 -12.31 -19.22
N GLY A 376 35.42 -12.01 -19.72
CA GLY A 376 35.59 -11.16 -20.91
C GLY A 376 34.97 -11.72 -22.21
N GLY A 377 34.81 -13.04 -22.31
CA GLY A 377 34.12 -13.68 -23.43
C GLY A 377 32.63 -13.38 -23.42
N GLU A 378 32.00 -13.56 -22.26
CA GLU A 378 30.58 -13.36 -22.00
C GLU A 378 30.21 -11.86 -22.10
N VAL A 379 31.09 -10.96 -21.64
CA VAL A 379 30.93 -9.51 -21.87
C VAL A 379 30.94 -9.20 -23.36
N THR A 380 31.86 -9.78 -24.13
CA THR A 380 31.91 -9.59 -25.59
C THR A 380 30.63 -10.08 -26.27
N ASP A 381 30.09 -11.20 -25.82
CA ASP A 381 28.84 -11.77 -26.35
C ASP A 381 27.63 -10.89 -26.00
N VAL A 382 27.56 -10.30 -24.81
CA VAL A 382 26.52 -9.32 -24.44
C VAL A 382 26.59 -8.08 -25.35
N LEU A 383 27.79 -7.53 -25.57
CA LEU A 383 27.98 -6.33 -26.40
C LEU A 383 27.70 -6.57 -27.89
N THR A 384 28.01 -7.75 -28.40
CA THR A 384 27.82 -8.09 -29.82
C THR A 384 26.43 -8.63 -30.14
N SER A 385 25.72 -9.20 -29.16
CA SER A 385 24.34 -9.66 -29.30
C SER A 385 23.29 -8.59 -28.99
N GLY A 386 23.70 -7.36 -28.63
CA GLY A 386 22.79 -6.28 -28.26
C GLY A 386 22.07 -6.54 -26.93
N GLY A 387 22.73 -7.23 -25.99
CA GLY A 387 22.18 -7.50 -24.66
C GLY A 387 21.08 -8.57 -24.64
N SER A 388 21.15 -9.56 -25.52
CA SER A 388 20.18 -10.67 -25.54
C SER A 388 20.10 -11.37 -24.19
N GLU A 389 18.89 -11.80 -23.79
CA GLU A 389 18.65 -12.42 -22.48
C GLU A 389 19.56 -13.63 -22.21
N GLN A 390 19.81 -14.45 -23.24
CA GLN A 390 20.71 -15.60 -23.13
C GLN A 390 22.17 -15.20 -22.88
N ALA A 391 22.65 -14.13 -23.52
CA ALA A 391 23.99 -13.61 -23.27
C ALA A 391 24.11 -12.99 -21.88
N ARG A 392 23.06 -12.30 -21.40
CA ARG A 392 23.02 -11.74 -20.04
C ARG A 392 23.02 -12.81 -18.96
N ASN A 393 22.25 -13.88 -19.14
CA ASN A 393 22.20 -14.98 -18.18
C ASN A 393 23.56 -15.69 -18.12
N ALA A 394 24.20 -15.93 -19.27
CA ALA A 394 25.54 -16.51 -19.31
C ALA A 394 26.61 -15.61 -18.64
N LEU A 395 26.50 -14.29 -18.83
CA LEU A 395 27.38 -13.32 -18.15
C LEU A 395 27.13 -13.30 -16.63
N GLY A 396 25.87 -13.30 -16.20
CA GLY A 396 25.50 -13.32 -14.78
C GLY A 396 25.99 -14.58 -14.07
N ASP A 397 25.84 -15.74 -14.70
CA ASP A 397 26.33 -17.03 -14.18
C ASP A 397 27.87 -17.06 -14.04
N CYS A 398 28.58 -16.41 -14.97
CA CYS A 398 30.04 -16.28 -14.93
C CYS A 398 30.49 -15.35 -13.79
N ILE A 399 29.86 -14.19 -13.65
CA ILE A 399 30.18 -13.22 -12.58
C ILE A 399 29.90 -13.83 -11.21
N ALA A 400 28.75 -14.50 -11.05
CA ALA A 400 28.41 -15.22 -9.83
C ALA A 400 29.46 -16.28 -9.49
N GLN A 401 29.96 -17.04 -10.48
CA GLN A 401 31.03 -18.01 -10.26
C GLN A 401 32.32 -17.35 -9.80
N CYS A 402 32.71 -16.25 -10.45
CA CYS A 402 33.93 -15.52 -10.12
C CYS A 402 33.89 -14.98 -8.68
N ILE A 403 32.78 -14.37 -8.26
CA ILE A 403 32.59 -13.91 -6.88
C ILE A 403 32.66 -15.10 -5.90
N SER A 404 31.99 -16.21 -6.22
CA SER A 404 31.99 -17.41 -5.37
C SER A 404 33.40 -18.00 -5.23
N ASP A 405 34.19 -18.05 -6.30
CA ASP A 405 35.56 -18.59 -6.28
C ASP A 405 36.55 -17.67 -5.53
N GLU A 406 36.35 -16.35 -5.56
CA GLU A 406 37.22 -15.39 -4.89
C GLU A 406 36.87 -15.15 -3.42
N THR A 407 35.60 -15.26 -3.06
CA THR A 407 35.12 -15.02 -1.68
C THR A 407 34.86 -16.29 -0.89
N GLY A 408 34.56 -17.41 -1.55
CA GLY A 408 34.07 -18.64 -0.91
C GLY A 408 32.58 -18.63 -0.57
N LEU A 409 31.83 -17.62 -0.99
CA LEU A 409 30.38 -17.52 -0.77
C LEU A 409 29.60 -18.54 -1.60
N SER A 410 28.44 -18.95 -1.07
CA SER A 410 27.53 -19.86 -1.76
C SER A 410 26.97 -19.28 -3.06
N ARG A 411 26.75 -20.14 -4.05
CA ARG A 411 26.16 -19.76 -5.35
C ARG A 411 24.82 -19.05 -5.20
N MET A 412 24.00 -19.48 -4.24
CA MET A 412 22.72 -18.86 -3.93
C MET A 412 22.84 -17.37 -3.59
N CYS A 413 23.91 -16.97 -2.90
CA CYS A 413 24.18 -15.56 -2.58
C CYS A 413 24.78 -14.81 -3.77
N THR A 414 25.72 -15.43 -4.50
CA THR A 414 26.44 -14.77 -5.59
C THR A 414 25.65 -14.65 -6.89
N ASP A 415 24.64 -15.50 -7.11
CA ASP A 415 23.81 -15.49 -8.32
C ASP A 415 23.03 -14.16 -8.45
N CYS A 416 22.58 -13.59 -7.33
CA CYS A 416 21.93 -12.28 -7.25
C CYS A 416 22.87 -11.12 -7.65
N TYR A 417 24.11 -11.11 -7.15
CA TYR A 417 25.08 -10.09 -7.54
C TYR A 417 25.51 -10.25 -9.00
N GLY A 418 25.58 -11.49 -9.48
CA GLY A 418 25.88 -11.80 -10.88
C GLY A 418 24.82 -11.28 -11.84
N SER A 419 23.53 -11.49 -11.54
CA SER A 419 22.42 -11.03 -12.39
C SER A 419 22.34 -9.50 -12.47
N ILE A 420 22.52 -8.80 -11.35
CA ILE A 420 22.53 -7.34 -11.30
C ILE A 420 23.72 -6.79 -12.11
N ALA A 421 24.93 -7.31 -11.89
CA ALA A 421 26.13 -6.87 -12.62
C ALA A 421 26.04 -7.14 -14.14
N ALA A 422 25.45 -8.27 -14.54
CA ALA A 422 25.22 -8.58 -15.96
C ALA A 422 24.19 -7.65 -16.61
N CYS A 423 23.15 -7.26 -15.86
CA CYS A 423 22.20 -6.26 -16.31
C CYS A 423 22.86 -4.88 -16.49
N SER A 424 23.62 -4.41 -15.50
CA SER A 424 24.31 -3.11 -15.58
C SER A 424 25.33 -3.08 -16.72
N THR A 425 26.00 -4.21 -16.99
CA THR A 425 26.90 -4.34 -18.14
C THR A 425 26.18 -4.23 -19.49
N SER A 426 24.90 -4.62 -19.54
CA SER A 426 24.10 -4.61 -20.77
C SER A 426 23.45 -3.27 -21.06
N PHE A 427 22.93 -2.60 -20.02
CA PHE A 427 22.10 -1.41 -20.18
C PHE A 427 22.76 -0.12 -19.71
N CYS A 428 23.75 -0.24 -18.82
CA CYS A 428 24.39 0.88 -18.15
C CYS A 428 25.87 1.01 -18.46
N LEU A 429 26.33 0.39 -19.55
CA LEU A 429 27.73 0.41 -19.94
C LEU A 429 28.28 1.84 -20.08
N GLN A 430 27.52 2.77 -20.65
CA GLN A 430 28.00 4.13 -20.89
C GLN A 430 28.32 4.89 -19.60
N PRO A 431 27.42 4.92 -18.59
CA PRO A 431 27.74 5.50 -17.28
C PRO A 431 28.68 4.63 -16.43
N CYS A 432 28.60 3.30 -16.51
CA CYS A 432 29.36 2.39 -15.65
C CYS A 432 30.77 2.03 -16.13
N ALA A 433 31.09 2.18 -17.42
CA ALA A 433 32.41 1.79 -17.95
C ALA A 433 33.54 2.72 -17.52
N ALA A 434 33.24 3.96 -17.15
CA ALA A 434 34.23 4.93 -16.69
C ALA A 434 34.51 4.82 -15.19
N ASP A 435 33.45 4.64 -14.39
CA ASP A 435 33.52 4.43 -12.95
C ASP A 435 32.28 3.63 -12.49
N PRO A 436 32.42 2.33 -12.19
CA PRO A 436 31.31 1.50 -11.71
C PRO A 436 30.74 1.93 -10.36
N GLY A 437 31.48 2.72 -9.58
CA GLY A 437 31.04 3.27 -8.29
C GLY A 437 30.44 4.68 -8.39
N SER A 438 30.29 5.22 -9.61
CA SER A 438 29.73 6.56 -9.83
C SER A 438 28.23 6.62 -9.55
N ALA A 439 27.76 7.79 -9.12
CA ALA A 439 26.33 8.02 -8.90
C ALA A 439 25.52 7.81 -10.19
N GLU A 440 26.10 8.14 -11.35
CA GLU A 440 25.49 7.95 -12.66
C GLU A 440 25.37 6.46 -13.04
N CYS A 441 26.34 5.63 -12.66
CA CYS A 441 26.26 4.18 -12.85
C CYS A 441 25.23 3.54 -11.93
N ALA A 442 25.22 3.96 -10.66
CA ALA A 442 24.25 3.52 -9.67
C ALA A 442 22.83 3.89 -10.10
N GLN A 443 22.61 5.13 -10.54
CA GLN A 443 21.32 5.61 -11.03
C GLN A 443 20.84 4.84 -12.26
N CYS A 444 21.70 4.62 -13.26
CA CYS A 444 21.32 3.82 -14.42
C CYS A 444 20.94 2.38 -14.02
N SER A 445 21.69 1.78 -13.09
CA SER A 445 21.42 0.43 -12.62
C SER A 445 20.10 0.36 -11.86
N LEU A 446 19.75 1.36 -11.05
CA LEU A 446 18.45 1.44 -10.38
C LEU A 446 17.28 1.62 -11.36
N GLU A 447 17.49 2.33 -12.46
CA GLU A 447 16.46 2.57 -13.47
C GLU A 447 16.22 1.37 -14.40
N ASN A 448 17.26 0.58 -14.68
CA ASN A 448 17.22 -0.41 -15.77
C ASN A 448 17.45 -1.85 -15.29
N CYS A 449 17.84 -2.05 -14.03
CA CYS A 449 18.22 -3.35 -13.50
C CYS A 449 17.48 -3.70 -12.22
N PRO A 450 17.29 -5.02 -11.95
CA PRO A 450 16.69 -5.47 -10.71
C PRO A 450 17.45 -4.92 -9.51
N SER A 451 16.72 -4.51 -8.49
CA SER A 451 17.31 -4.19 -7.19
C SER A 451 17.82 -5.45 -6.50
N LEU A 452 18.61 -5.26 -5.44
CA LEU A 452 19.02 -6.37 -4.59
C LEU A 452 17.78 -7.09 -4.03
N ASP A 453 16.78 -6.31 -3.61
CA ASP A 453 15.52 -6.77 -3.03
C ASP A 453 14.71 -7.62 -4.04
N ASP A 454 14.65 -7.21 -5.31
CA ASP A 454 13.99 -7.96 -6.39
C ASP A 454 14.60 -9.34 -6.65
N CYS A 455 15.93 -9.46 -6.49
CA CYS A 455 16.64 -10.72 -6.75
C CYS A 455 16.67 -11.64 -5.53
N THR A 456 16.61 -11.08 -4.32
CA THR A 456 16.49 -11.84 -3.08
C THR A 456 15.05 -12.21 -2.73
N GLY A 457 14.08 -11.58 -3.39
CA GLY A 457 12.65 -11.76 -3.14
C GLY A 457 12.20 -11.15 -1.82
N LEU A 458 12.80 -10.02 -1.44
CA LEU A 458 12.52 -9.28 -0.21
C LEU A 458 11.75 -7.99 -0.51
#